data_AF-A0A917YF90-F1
#
_entry.id   AF-A0A917YF90-F1
#
_cell.length_a   1.000
_cell.length_b   1.000
_cell.length_c   1.000
_cell.angle_alpha   90.00
_cell.angle_beta   90.00
_cell.angle_gamma   90.00
#
_symmetry.space_group_name_H-M   'P 1'
#
loop_
_entity.id
_entity.type
_entity.pdbx_description
1 polymer ?
#
loop_
_entity_poly.entity_id
_entity_poly.type
_entity_poly.pdbx_seq_one_letter_code
_entity_poly.pdbx_strand_id
1 'polypeptide(L)' 'MQQAGHSTVIDPWGTVLGEARTAEETVTVDFDMTQVARIRSELPVLRDRVLAIEAPGGR' A
#
# COMPACT_ATOMS: atom_id res chain seq x y z
N MET A 1 -6.62 24.82 -9.78
CA MET A 1 -6.91 23.41 -10.14
C MET A 1 -7.66 22.78 -8.97
N GLN A 2 -8.65 21.93 -9.24
CA GLN A 2 -9.44 21.26 -8.20
C GLN A 2 -8.70 19.98 -7.78
N GLN A 3 -8.56 19.72 -6.49
CA GLN A 3 -7.97 18.47 -6.00
C GLN A 3 -8.95 17.30 -6.19
N ALA A 4 -8.42 16.10 -6.42
CA ALA A 4 -9.24 14.92 -6.67
C ALA A 4 -9.87 14.32 -5.39
N GLY A 5 -9.30 14.57 -4.21
CA GLY A 5 -9.71 13.88 -2.98
C GLY A 5 -9.17 12.44 -2.93
N HIS A 6 -9.96 11.51 -2.39
CA HIS A 6 -9.67 10.06 -2.39
C HIS A 6 -8.41 9.62 -1.64
N SER A 7 -8.00 10.37 -0.59
CA SER A 7 -6.97 9.89 0.34
C SER A 7 -7.35 8.50 0.87
N THR A 8 -6.43 7.54 0.77
CA THR A 8 -6.76 6.12 0.96
C THR A 8 -5.69 5.42 1.81
N VAL A 9 -6.12 4.50 2.67
CA VAL A 9 -5.26 3.58 3.42
C VAL A 9 -5.50 2.16 2.90
N ILE A 10 -4.43 1.49 2.48
CA ILE A 10 -4.46 0.12 1.91
C ILE A 10 -3.54 -0.78 2.72
N ASP A 11 -3.99 -2.01 2.98
CA ASP A 11 -3.19 -3.04 3.65
C ASP A 11 -2.16 -3.70 2.71
N PRO A 12 -1.23 -4.52 3.23
CA PRO A 12 -0.20 -5.16 2.39
C PRO A 12 -0.73 -6.18 1.38
N TRP A 13 -2.00 -6.57 1.46
CA TRP A 13 -2.67 -7.47 0.51
C TRP A 13 -3.42 -6.72 -0.60
N GLY A 14 -3.51 -5.38 -0.49
CA GLY A 14 -4.24 -4.54 -1.43
C GLY A 14 -5.67 -4.21 -1.00
N THR A 15 -6.09 -4.60 0.21
CA THR A 15 -7.42 -4.28 0.74
C THR A 15 -7.49 -2.80 1.12
N VAL A 16 -8.51 -2.08 0.67
CA VAL A 16 -8.78 -0.70 1.10
C VAL A 16 -9.40 -0.73 2.50
N LEU A 17 -8.71 -0.14 3.48
CA LEU A 17 -9.16 -0.06 4.88
C LEU A 17 -9.94 1.23 5.16
N GLY A 18 -9.68 2.28 4.39
CA GLY A 18 -10.40 3.54 4.47
C GLY A 18 -10.09 4.41 3.27
N GLU A 19 -11.08 5.17 2.81
CA GLU A 19 -10.98 6.05 1.65
C GLU A 19 -11.83 7.30 1.91
N ALA A 20 -11.21 8.47 1.75
CA ALA A 20 -11.88 9.76 1.76
C ALA A 20 -12.63 9.99 0.44
N ARG A 21 -13.57 10.92 0.43
CA ARG A 21 -14.26 11.39 -0.77
C ARG A 21 -13.66 12.72 -1.22
N THR A 22 -14.47 13.53 -1.88
CA THR A 22 -14.07 14.83 -2.43
C THR A 22 -14.30 15.99 -1.46
N ALA A 23 -15.09 15.77 -0.40
CA ALA A 23 -15.35 16.74 0.65
C ALA A 23 -14.25 16.70 1.72
N GLU A 24 -14.16 17.77 2.53
CA GLU A 24 -13.27 17.80 3.69
C GLU A 24 -13.71 16.79 4.74
N GLU A 25 -12.81 15.91 5.14
CA GLU A 25 -13.04 14.93 6.19
C GLU A 25 -11.72 14.42 6.80
N THR A 26 -11.83 13.72 7.93
CA THR A 26 -10.74 12.94 8.51
C THR A 26 -11.13 11.47 8.50
N VAL A 27 -10.37 10.65 7.77
CA VAL A 27 -10.53 9.20 7.75
C VAL A 27 -9.62 8.58 8.81
N THR A 28 -10.21 7.83 9.73
CA THR A 28 -9.49 7.05 10.76
C THR A 28 -9.74 5.57 10.51
N VAL A 29 -8.69 4.75 10.59
CA VAL A 29 -8.77 3.31 10.41
C VAL A 29 -8.03 2.60 11.53
N ASP A 30 -8.52 1.42 11.92
CA ASP A 30 -7.77 0.51 12.79
C ASP A 30 -6.82 -0.32 11.94
N PHE A 31 -5.52 -0.12 12.12
CA PHE A 31 -4.50 -0.84 11.36
C PHE A 31 -3.77 -1.86 12.25
N ASP A 32 -3.96 -3.14 11.96
CA ASP A 32 -3.22 -4.22 12.60
C ASP A 32 -1.82 -4.38 11.98
N MET A 33 -0.81 -3.88 12.69
CA MET A 33 0.59 -3.95 12.27
C MET A 33 1.12 -5.39 12.17
N THR A 34 0.48 -6.38 12.80
CA THR A 34 0.92 -7.77 12.72
C THR A 34 0.69 -8.39 11.34
N GLN A 35 -0.25 -7.83 10.55
CA GLN A 35 -0.54 -8.28 9.18
C GLN A 35 0.68 -8.19 8.27
N VAL A 36 1.55 -7.19 8.45
CA VAL A 36 2.75 -7.01 7.62
C VAL A 36 3.68 -8.22 7.74
N ALA A 37 3.92 -8.68 8.96
CA ALA A 37 4.80 -9.83 9.20
C ALA A 37 4.18 -11.12 8.65
N ARG A 38 2.87 -11.33 8.88
CA ARG A 38 2.12 -12.48 8.37
C ARG A 38 2.17 -12.55 6.85
N ILE A 39 1.79 -11.47 6.17
CA ILE A 39 1.70 -11.41 4.70
C ILE A 39 3.08 -11.60 4.06
N ARG A 40 4.16 -11.02 4.63
CA ARG A 40 5.52 -11.25 4.12
C ARG A 40 6.00 -12.69 4.28
N SER A 41 5.44 -13.44 5.24
CA SER A 41 5.72 -14.87 5.39
C SER A 41 4.93 -15.71 4.38
N GLU A 42 3.68 -15.32 4.08
CA GLU A 42 2.80 -16.01 3.13
C GLU A 42 3.21 -15.74 1.67
N LEU A 43 3.64 -14.51 1.37
CA LEU A 43 4.07 -14.05 0.05
C LEU A 43 5.45 -13.35 0.15
N PRO A 44 6.56 -14.11 0.21
CA PRO A 44 7.89 -13.60 0.52
C PRO A 44 8.60 -12.94 -0.68
N VAL A 45 7.90 -12.15 -1.49
CA VAL A 45 8.42 -11.54 -2.74
C VAL A 45 9.71 -10.74 -2.56
N LEU A 46 9.92 -10.13 -1.39
CA LEU A 46 11.14 -9.40 -1.08
C LEU A 46 12.35 -10.32 -0.87
N ARG A 47 12.14 -11.53 -0.35
CA ARG A 47 13.17 -12.57 -0.18
C ARG A 47 13.56 -13.17 -1.52
N ASP A 48 12.59 -13.36 -2.39
CA ASP A 48 12.78 -14.00 -3.70
C ASP A 48 13.29 -13.03 -4.77
N ARG A 49 13.56 -11.78 -4.38
CA ARG A 49 14.05 -10.75 -5.29
C ARG A 49 15.43 -11.13 -5.84
N VAL A 50 15.53 -11.30 -7.15
CA VAL A 50 16.81 -11.40 -7.86
C VAL A 50 17.47 -10.02 -7.87
N LEU A 51 18.58 -9.88 -7.15
CA LEU A 51 19.40 -8.66 -7.16
C LEU A 51 20.37 -8.71 -8.35
N ALA A 52 20.72 -7.56 -8.91
CA ALA A 52 21.56 -7.38 -10.12
C ALA A 52 20.86 -7.48 -11.50
N ILE A 53 19.53 -7.56 -11.55
CA ILE A 53 18.78 -7.17 -12.75
C ILE A 53 18.68 -5.65 -12.80
N GLU A 54 19.00 -5.07 -13.95
CA GLU A 54 18.82 -3.64 -14.20
C GLU A 54 17.35 -3.28 -14.01
N ALA A 55 17.08 -2.20 -13.26
CA ALA A 55 15.71 -1.77 -13.01
C ALA A 55 15.04 -1.41 -14.35
N PRO A 56 13.77 -1.75 -14.57
CA PRO A 56 13.06 -1.31 -15.76
C PRO A 56 13.01 0.23 -15.76
N GLY A 57 13.68 0.85 -16.73
CA GLY A 57 13.74 2.32 -16.83
C GLY A 57 15.13 2.93 -17.02
N GLY A 58 16.18 2.15 -17.32
CA GLY A 58 17.44 2.69 -17.83
C GLY A 58 17.23 3.38 -19.19
N ARG A 59 16.92 4.67 -19.15
CA ARG A 59 17.11 5.64 -20.23
C ARG A 59 18.01 6.75 -19.72
#